data_AF-A0A182F9X9-F1
#
_entry.id   AF-A0A182F9X9-F1
#
_cell.length_a   1.000
_cell.length_b   1.000
_cell.length_c   1.000
_cell.angle_alpha   90.00
_cell.angle_beta   90.00
_cell.angle_gamma   90.00
#
_symmetry.space_group_name_H-M   'P 1'
#
loop_
_entity.id
_entity.type
_entity.pdbx_description
1 polymer ?
#
loop_
_entity_poly.entity_id
_entity_poly.type
_entity_poly.pdbx_seq_one_letter_code
_entity_poly.pdbx_strand_id
1 'polypeptide(L)'
;MPDNTRSDAPKPGSSGEQQQLDKNADEQQAGLWDLFEDFQQQIRVFLPGVNGQPPTPLSHATLQRVVKTSEDMALAHEIAVNADFKLKPPSEEESDNTLHSAVRRTMHTAYWNLVQDDLSSDPPRFDMAMKILADVKKSFTVLLKGNNDRSLAKLNEVLDEASIQQQAQFGTLDIRSITNYVIELMGKACAMTRDEEVAALKRQTDTVAILRGILETLANMKIDMANYIVHVTRQQVVRSSIAYEKEKFNELKQVCGDNFPLTLEWLLRHAPAQAGAPAEHDNNEPEATGQDAAGDNVAMKKIPLPMAKAYVALLDSNIPEPIPELLKLDQDRLHQMRIEALRLSICATVLQLTVSVIPALVNQPDKRQELTDKLIVLFDDCNSKQSVLDQLEGMWAFVLKHVDEQQPLDTPLAKALKYQIGQIASGDSAVQRVLWNRLQTLMAEALIDGDNVPISGCYQNLRLQVVALTTKLMRIAKHNYAVYGDYYSYLINRQSTA
;
A
#
# COMPACT_ATOMS: atom_id res chain seq x y z
N MET A 1 32.96 0.60 78.92
CA MET A 1 33.03 -0.88 78.86
C MET A 1 31.70 -1.39 78.32
N PRO A 2 31.73 -2.48 77.53
CA PRO A 2 31.32 -2.59 76.11
C PRO A 2 29.81 -2.93 75.95
N ASP A 3 29.18 -3.05 74.77
CA ASP A 3 29.49 -3.98 73.67
C ASP A 3 28.65 -3.69 72.39
N ASN A 4 29.14 -4.20 71.26
CA ASN A 4 28.69 -4.09 69.87
C ASN A 4 27.29 -4.67 69.59
N THR A 5 26.51 -4.00 68.72
CA THR A 5 25.78 -4.67 67.62
C THR A 5 25.38 -3.67 66.53
N ARG A 6 25.68 -4.02 65.28
CA ARG A 6 25.34 -3.29 64.05
C ARG A 6 24.20 -4.01 63.32
N SER A 7 23.20 -3.25 62.89
CA SER A 7 22.32 -3.40 61.70
C SER A 7 21.41 -2.15 61.71
N ASP A 8 20.99 -1.46 60.68
CA ASP A 8 21.12 -1.46 59.23
C ASP A 8 20.66 -0.05 58.82
N ALA A 9 21.36 0.65 57.92
CA ALA A 9 20.81 1.88 57.33
C ALA A 9 19.93 1.49 56.12
N PRO A 10 18.65 1.89 56.06
CA PRO A 10 17.79 1.60 54.91
C PRO A 10 18.18 2.45 53.69
N LYS A 11 18.13 1.80 52.52
CA LYS A 11 18.38 2.34 51.18
C LYS A 11 17.47 3.55 50.84
N PRO A 12 17.95 4.55 50.08
CA PRO A 12 17.08 5.44 49.34
C PRO A 12 16.51 4.65 48.14
N GLY A 13 15.19 4.54 48.11
CA GLY A 13 14.46 3.64 47.20
C GLY A 13 13.19 3.15 47.90
N SER A 14 12.37 4.12 48.33
CA SER A 14 11.03 3.82 48.83
C SER A 14 10.16 3.44 47.63
N SER A 15 9.47 2.31 47.76
CA SER A 15 8.46 1.79 46.82
C SER A 15 7.36 2.81 46.44
N GLY A 16 7.31 3.96 47.11
CA GLY A 16 6.40 5.08 46.82
C GLY A 16 6.77 5.93 45.60
N GLU A 17 8.06 6.09 45.24
CA GLU A 17 8.45 6.94 44.09
C GLU A 17 8.25 6.22 42.75
N GLN A 18 8.45 4.90 42.69
CA GLN A 18 8.11 4.08 41.52
C GLN A 18 6.60 3.91 41.36
N GLN A 19 5.83 3.80 42.45
CA GLN A 19 4.36 3.83 42.35
C GLN A 19 3.79 5.19 41.96
N GLN A 20 4.49 6.31 42.22
CA GLN A 20 4.08 7.64 41.75
C GLN A 20 4.48 7.91 40.29
N LEU A 21 5.62 7.37 39.83
CA LEU A 21 6.03 7.45 38.41
C LEU A 21 5.18 6.54 37.51
N ASP A 22 4.84 5.34 37.96
CA ASP A 22 3.93 4.44 37.23
C ASP A 22 2.49 4.97 37.26
N LYS A 23 2.03 5.56 38.38
CA LYS A 23 0.71 6.24 38.41
C LYS A 23 0.68 7.50 37.56
N ASN A 24 1.74 8.31 37.52
CA ASN A 24 1.77 9.50 36.66
C ASN A 24 1.87 9.14 35.17
N ALA A 25 2.51 8.03 34.82
CA ALA A 25 2.55 7.50 33.46
C ALA A 25 1.20 6.90 33.04
N ASP A 26 0.56 6.13 33.93
CA ASP A 26 -0.80 5.61 33.72
C ASP A 26 -1.85 6.72 33.73
N GLU A 27 -1.70 7.79 34.53
CA GLU A 27 -2.59 8.96 34.54
C GLU A 27 -2.36 9.88 33.34
N GLN A 28 -1.13 10.00 32.82
CA GLN A 28 -0.85 10.72 31.56
C GLN A 28 -1.31 9.93 30.33
N GLN A 29 -1.21 8.60 30.36
CA GLN A 29 -1.69 7.73 29.30
C GLN A 29 -3.22 7.62 29.34
N ALA A 30 -3.83 7.51 30.52
CA ALA A 30 -5.28 7.62 30.72
C ALA A 30 -5.80 9.00 30.31
N GLY A 31 -5.11 10.09 30.65
CA GLY A 31 -5.48 11.44 30.23
C GLY A 31 -5.41 11.67 28.71
N LEU A 32 -4.52 10.97 27.99
CA LEU A 32 -4.47 10.95 26.53
C LEU A 32 -5.61 10.12 25.91
N TRP A 33 -5.98 9.00 26.54
CA TRP A 33 -7.14 8.19 26.14
C TRP A 33 -8.47 8.88 26.47
N ASP A 34 -8.56 9.60 27.59
CA ASP A 34 -9.70 10.44 27.97
C ASP A 34 -9.82 11.67 27.05
N LEU A 35 -8.70 12.30 26.64
CA LEU A 35 -8.72 13.35 25.62
C LEU A 35 -9.17 12.81 24.25
N PHE A 36 -8.80 11.57 23.92
CA PHE A 36 -9.21 10.88 22.69
C PHE A 36 -10.68 10.44 22.77
N GLU A 37 -11.17 10.01 23.94
CA GLU A 37 -12.58 9.75 24.21
C GLU A 37 -13.43 11.04 24.16
N ASP A 38 -12.96 12.16 24.71
CA ASP A 38 -13.61 13.47 24.61
C ASP A 38 -13.65 13.99 23.16
N PHE A 39 -12.61 13.72 22.38
CA PHE A 39 -12.57 14.01 20.94
C PHE A 39 -13.54 13.11 20.13
N GLN A 40 -13.73 11.86 20.57
CA GLN A 40 -14.70 10.92 19.99
C GLN A 40 -16.15 11.21 20.42
N GLN A 41 -16.39 11.74 21.62
CA GLN A 41 -17.72 12.18 22.08
C GLN A 41 -18.27 13.35 21.24
N GLN A 42 -17.42 14.09 20.54
CA GLN A 42 -17.82 15.15 19.61
C GLN A 42 -18.20 14.65 18.20
N ILE A 43 -17.94 13.38 17.86
CA ILE A 43 -18.38 12.76 16.60
C ILE A 43 -19.40 11.67 16.91
N ARG A 44 -20.68 12.05 17.05
CA ARG A 44 -21.78 11.09 16.99
C ARG A 44 -21.91 10.58 15.55
N VAL A 45 -21.33 9.42 15.26
CA VAL A 45 -21.58 8.71 13.99
C VAL A 45 -22.96 8.06 14.07
N PHE A 46 -23.92 8.64 13.36
CA PHE A 46 -25.26 8.09 13.20
C PHE A 46 -25.32 7.28 11.90
N LEU A 47 -25.96 6.11 11.93
CA LEU A 47 -26.42 5.46 10.71
C LEU A 47 -27.54 6.34 10.11
N PRO A 48 -27.49 6.72 8.82
CA PRO A 48 -28.56 7.49 8.20
C PRO A 48 -29.88 6.70 8.29
N GLY A 49 -30.92 7.31 8.85
CA GLY A 49 -32.24 6.70 8.92
C GLY A 49 -32.88 6.61 7.54
N VAL A 50 -33.50 5.47 7.22
CA VAL A 50 -34.22 5.24 5.95
C VAL A 50 -35.62 4.70 6.26
N ASN A 51 -36.63 5.13 5.50
CA ASN A 51 -38.06 4.81 5.67
C ASN A 51 -38.73 5.35 6.95
N GLY A 52 -38.42 6.59 7.34
CA GLY A 52 -39.07 7.27 8.47
C GLY A 52 -38.61 6.81 9.85
N GLN A 53 -37.61 5.92 9.93
CA GLN A 53 -36.97 5.58 11.20
C GLN A 53 -35.86 6.58 11.56
N PRO A 54 -35.72 6.93 12.86
CA PRO A 54 -34.70 7.86 13.32
C PRO A 54 -33.29 7.25 13.21
N PRO A 55 -32.24 8.09 13.01
CA PRO A 55 -30.85 7.64 12.95
C PRO A 55 -30.43 6.91 14.23
N THR A 56 -29.86 5.70 14.09
CA THR A 56 -29.46 4.88 15.23
C THR A 56 -28.03 5.23 15.66
N PRO A 57 -27.77 5.58 16.92
CA PRO A 57 -26.41 5.83 17.43
C PRO A 57 -25.63 4.51 17.56
N LEU A 58 -24.40 4.48 17.05
CA LEU A 58 -23.48 3.35 17.24
C LEU A 58 -22.80 3.44 18.61
N SER A 59 -22.69 2.32 19.33
CA SER A 59 -22.02 2.27 20.64
C SER A 59 -20.49 2.34 20.49
N HIS A 60 -19.78 2.90 21.46
CA HIS A 60 -18.31 3.06 21.44
C HIS A 60 -17.56 1.73 21.33
N ALA A 61 -17.99 0.69 22.05
CA ALA A 61 -17.42 -0.64 21.94
C ALA A 61 -17.64 -1.28 20.54
N THR A 62 -18.77 -0.96 19.91
CA THR A 62 -19.06 -1.35 18.53
C THR A 62 -18.16 -0.61 17.55
N LEU A 63 -17.95 0.69 17.72
CA LEU A 63 -17.06 1.51 16.90
C LEU A 63 -15.61 1.03 17.00
N GLN A 64 -15.09 0.80 18.20
CA GLN A 64 -13.72 0.33 18.40
C GLN A 64 -13.48 -1.05 17.76
N ARG A 65 -14.48 -1.95 17.85
CA ARG A 65 -14.42 -3.24 17.17
C ARG A 65 -14.42 -3.09 15.66
N VAL A 66 -15.27 -2.22 15.12
CA VAL A 66 -15.33 -1.92 13.68
C VAL A 66 -14.00 -1.35 13.20
N VAL A 67 -13.39 -0.40 13.93
CA VAL A 67 -12.10 0.21 13.59
C VAL A 67 -11.00 -0.85 13.54
N LYS A 68 -10.78 -1.61 14.62
CA LYS A 68 -9.75 -2.66 14.65
C LYS A 68 -9.94 -3.72 13.56
N THR A 69 -11.17 -4.18 13.41
CA THR A 69 -11.51 -5.19 12.38
C THR A 69 -11.29 -4.64 10.97
N SER A 70 -11.59 -3.35 10.75
CA SER A 70 -11.37 -2.68 9.47
C SER A 70 -9.90 -2.44 9.17
N GLU A 71 -9.06 -2.16 10.18
CA GLU A 71 -7.61 -1.98 10.02
C GLU A 71 -6.94 -3.31 9.63
N ASP A 72 -7.26 -4.40 10.33
CA ASP A 72 -6.73 -5.73 10.03
C ASP A 72 -7.19 -6.23 8.64
N MET A 73 -8.46 -5.96 8.29
CA MET A 73 -9.02 -6.24 6.96
C MET A 73 -8.35 -5.41 5.87
N ALA A 74 -8.16 -4.11 6.10
CA ALA A 74 -7.49 -3.22 5.15
C ALA A 74 -6.05 -3.67 4.91
N LEU A 75 -5.32 -4.10 5.95
CA LEU A 75 -3.97 -4.63 5.81
C LEU A 75 -3.94 -5.94 5.01
N ALA A 76 -4.84 -6.88 5.32
CA ALA A 76 -4.94 -8.15 4.59
C ALA A 76 -5.30 -7.93 3.11
N HIS A 77 -6.23 -7.00 2.84
CA HIS A 77 -6.63 -6.58 1.50
C HIS A 77 -5.46 -5.93 0.74
N GLU A 78 -4.73 -5.03 1.40
CA GLU A 78 -3.54 -4.38 0.84
C GLU A 78 -2.46 -5.39 0.44
N ILE A 79 -2.17 -6.39 1.29
CA ILE A 79 -1.22 -7.46 0.95
C ILE A 79 -1.74 -8.31 -0.21
N ALA A 80 -3.05 -8.51 -0.35
CA ALA A 80 -3.63 -9.33 -1.40
C ALA A 80 -3.68 -8.63 -2.77
N VAL A 81 -4.09 -7.36 -2.81
CA VAL A 81 -4.34 -6.60 -4.05
C VAL A 81 -3.11 -5.86 -4.55
N ASN A 82 -2.26 -5.36 -3.64
CA ASN A 82 -1.09 -4.56 -3.99
C ASN A 82 0.16 -5.41 -4.19
N ALA A 83 0.50 -5.75 -5.44
CA ALA A 83 1.69 -6.53 -5.74
C ALA A 83 3.00 -5.90 -5.23
N ASP A 84 3.07 -4.56 -5.20
CA ASP A 84 4.25 -3.81 -4.79
C ASP A 84 4.25 -3.47 -3.29
N PHE A 85 3.32 -4.04 -2.50
CA PHE A 85 3.26 -3.80 -1.07
C PHE A 85 4.57 -4.14 -0.39
N LYS A 86 5.14 -3.14 0.28
CA LYS A 86 6.31 -3.26 1.14
C LYS A 86 6.09 -2.40 2.37
N LEU A 87 6.40 -2.97 3.53
CA LEU A 87 6.58 -2.24 4.76
C LEU A 87 7.74 -1.26 4.57
N LYS A 88 7.46 0.02 4.78
CA LYS A 88 8.47 1.06 4.79
C LYS A 88 8.90 1.31 6.24
N PRO A 89 10.14 1.77 6.48
CA PRO A 89 10.45 2.37 7.77
C PRO A 89 9.46 3.51 8.04
N PRO A 90 9.18 3.84 9.31
CA PRO A 90 8.47 5.06 9.64
C PRO A 90 9.21 6.19 8.93
N SER A 91 8.58 6.80 7.92
CA SER A 91 9.28 7.77 7.10
C SER A 91 9.62 8.98 7.96
N GLU A 92 10.86 9.45 7.87
CA GLU A 92 11.24 10.78 8.37
C GLU A 92 10.51 11.91 7.61
N GLU A 93 9.72 11.54 6.58
CA GLU A 93 8.85 12.40 5.78
C GLU A 93 7.55 12.82 6.50
N GLU A 94 7.32 12.40 7.75
CA GLU A 94 6.41 13.14 8.65
C GLU A 94 7.01 14.53 8.88
N SER A 95 6.72 15.46 7.96
CA SER A 95 7.29 16.80 7.79
C SER A 95 8.25 17.21 8.92
N ASP A 96 9.50 17.52 8.59
CA ASP A 96 10.56 18.01 9.49
C ASP A 96 10.13 19.15 10.46
N ASN A 97 8.92 19.72 10.29
CA ASN A 97 8.30 20.75 11.10
C ASN A 97 7.14 20.31 12.04
N THR A 98 6.92 19.02 12.29
CA THR A 98 5.94 18.63 13.35
C THR A 98 6.58 18.70 14.74
N LEU A 99 5.77 19.03 15.76
CA LEU A 99 6.21 18.94 17.16
C LEU A 99 6.68 17.52 17.51
N HIS A 100 6.04 16.50 16.93
CA HIS A 100 6.37 15.09 17.14
C HIS A 100 7.78 14.75 16.65
N SER A 101 8.15 15.17 15.43
CA SER A 101 9.49 14.93 14.88
C SER A 101 10.58 15.67 15.67
N ALA A 102 10.30 16.90 16.12
CA ALA A 102 11.20 17.67 16.97
C ALA A 102 11.44 16.97 18.33
N VAL A 103 10.38 16.56 19.02
CA VAL A 103 10.48 15.83 20.31
C VAL A 103 11.25 14.53 20.13
N ARG A 104 10.93 13.75 19.10
CA ARG A 104 11.62 12.50 18.78
C ARG A 104 13.11 12.74 18.55
N ARG A 105 13.47 13.73 17.73
CA ARG A 105 14.86 14.09 17.46
C ARG A 105 15.59 14.47 18.74
N THR A 106 15.01 15.34 19.57
CA THR A 106 15.60 15.76 20.85
C THR A 106 15.83 14.57 21.78
N MET A 107 14.87 13.64 21.89
CA MET A 107 15.02 12.43 22.70
C MET A 107 16.13 11.51 22.16
N HIS A 108 16.16 11.26 20.86
CA HIS A 108 17.22 10.45 20.24
C HIS A 108 18.61 11.09 20.43
N THR A 109 18.73 12.41 20.29
CA THR A 109 19.98 13.12 20.57
C THR A 109 20.37 13.02 22.03
N ALA A 110 19.44 13.23 22.97
CA ALA A 110 19.71 13.12 24.40
C ALA A 110 20.18 11.70 24.79
N TYR A 111 19.57 10.66 24.20
CA TYR A 111 19.97 9.28 24.40
C TYR A 111 21.42 9.03 23.97
N TRP A 112 21.82 9.46 22.77
CA TRP A 112 23.19 9.26 22.29
C TRP A 112 24.22 10.12 23.02
N ASN A 113 23.85 11.31 23.47
CA ASN A 113 24.70 12.12 24.36
C ASN A 113 24.97 11.38 25.67
N LEU A 114 23.96 10.74 26.27
CA LEU A 114 24.14 9.94 27.48
C LEU A 114 25.08 8.74 27.25
N VAL A 115 24.98 8.06 26.10
CA VAL A 115 25.90 6.97 25.72
C VAL A 115 27.33 7.50 25.59
N GLN A 116 27.50 8.68 24.99
CA GLN A 116 28.80 9.31 24.84
C GLN A 116 29.40 9.73 26.19
N ASP A 117 28.58 10.30 27.08
CA ASP A 117 29.00 10.70 28.44
C ASP A 117 29.39 9.49 29.29
N ASP A 118 28.64 8.39 29.22
CA ASP A 118 28.95 7.13 29.90
C ASP A 118 30.32 6.59 29.46
N LEU A 119 30.56 6.53 28.15
CA LEU A 119 31.82 6.01 27.58
C LEU A 119 33.02 6.95 27.77
N SER A 120 32.78 8.25 27.93
CA SER A 120 33.83 9.27 28.11
C SER A 120 34.15 9.55 29.58
N SER A 121 33.39 8.97 30.52
CA SER A 121 33.63 9.09 31.97
C SER A 121 34.95 8.43 32.38
N ASP A 122 35.55 8.88 33.48
CA ASP A 122 36.78 8.29 34.06
C ASP A 122 36.50 7.76 35.49
N PRO A 123 36.45 6.43 35.73
CA PRO A 123 36.59 5.35 34.75
C PRO A 123 35.36 5.21 33.83
N PRO A 124 35.51 4.65 32.62
CA PRO A 124 34.43 4.53 31.65
C PRO A 124 33.32 3.63 32.19
N ARG A 125 32.08 4.10 32.01
CA ARG A 125 30.87 3.36 32.37
C ARG A 125 30.27 2.73 31.12
N PHE A 126 29.86 1.47 31.23
CA PHE A 126 29.34 0.71 30.09
C PHE A 126 27.84 0.41 30.19
N ASP A 127 27.13 1.02 31.14
CA ASP A 127 25.73 0.71 31.43
C ASP A 127 24.83 0.87 30.19
N MET A 128 24.95 1.99 29.46
CA MET A 128 24.17 2.18 28.24
C MET A 128 24.61 1.27 27.09
N ALA A 129 25.92 1.07 26.91
CA ALA A 129 26.44 0.16 25.88
C ALA A 129 25.96 -1.28 26.10
N MET A 130 25.89 -1.74 27.35
CA MET A 130 25.36 -3.06 27.69
C MET A 130 23.88 -3.21 27.32
N LYS A 131 23.04 -2.19 27.58
CA LYS A 131 21.63 -2.20 27.16
C LYS A 131 21.50 -2.30 25.64
N ILE A 132 22.32 -1.54 24.90
CA ILE A 132 22.35 -1.59 23.44
C ILE A 132 22.73 -3.01 22.96
N LEU A 133 23.77 -3.61 23.54
CA LEU A 133 24.20 -4.97 23.18
C LEU A 133 23.12 -6.02 23.50
N ALA A 134 22.38 -5.86 24.60
CA ALA A 134 21.24 -6.72 24.91
C ALA A 134 20.12 -6.59 23.88
N ASP A 135 19.83 -5.38 23.40
CA ASP A 135 18.82 -5.15 22.36
C ASP A 135 19.27 -5.65 20.98
N VAL A 136 20.57 -5.57 20.68
CA VAL A 136 21.19 -6.21 19.51
C VAL A 136 20.99 -7.73 19.58
N LYS A 137 21.29 -8.37 20.71
CA LYS A 137 21.09 -9.82 20.93
C LYS A 137 19.63 -10.23 20.71
N LYS A 138 18.68 -9.50 21.32
CA LYS A 138 17.24 -9.77 21.13
C LYS A 138 16.84 -9.65 19.66
N SER A 139 17.31 -8.61 18.96
CA SER A 139 16.99 -8.37 17.56
C SER A 139 17.50 -9.50 16.65
N PHE A 140 18.74 -9.94 16.83
CA PHE A 140 19.28 -11.07 16.09
C PHE A 140 18.63 -12.41 16.44
N THR A 141 18.20 -12.60 17.68
CA THR A 141 17.45 -13.80 18.06
C THR A 141 16.19 -13.90 17.21
N VAL A 142 15.47 -12.80 16.96
CA VAL A 142 14.31 -12.79 16.07
C VAL A 142 14.71 -13.05 14.61
N LEU A 143 15.79 -12.42 14.13
CA LEU A 143 16.22 -12.51 12.72
C LEU A 143 16.81 -13.88 12.35
N LEU A 144 17.48 -14.57 13.27
CA LEU A 144 18.23 -15.81 12.99
C LEU A 144 17.51 -17.09 13.39
N LYS A 145 16.49 -17.00 14.26
CA LYS A 145 15.76 -18.17 14.78
C LYS A 145 15.12 -18.96 13.64
N GLY A 146 15.46 -20.25 13.55
CA GLY A 146 14.95 -21.16 12.51
C GLY A 146 15.72 -21.11 11.18
N ASN A 147 16.63 -20.15 10.99
CA ASN A 147 17.46 -20.03 9.79
C ASN A 147 18.92 -20.40 10.04
N ASN A 148 19.53 -19.93 11.15
CA ASN A 148 20.96 -20.13 11.41
C ASN A 148 21.27 -20.29 12.91
N ASP A 149 20.80 -21.40 13.49
CA ASP A 149 20.91 -21.70 14.92
C ASP A 149 22.35 -21.77 15.42
N ARG A 150 23.31 -22.17 14.56
CA ARG A 150 24.74 -22.18 14.89
C ARG A 150 25.28 -20.77 15.13
N SER A 151 24.91 -19.82 14.27
CA SER A 151 25.31 -18.41 14.43
C SER A 151 24.61 -17.77 15.63
N LEU A 152 23.36 -18.14 15.89
CA LEU A 152 22.61 -17.70 17.06
C LEU A 152 23.24 -18.20 18.37
N ALA A 153 23.66 -19.47 18.43
CA ALA A 153 24.35 -20.03 19.60
C ALA A 153 25.66 -19.27 19.89
N LYS A 154 26.48 -19.03 18.86
CA LYS A 154 27.72 -18.26 19.00
C LYS A 154 27.46 -16.80 19.39
N LEU A 155 26.41 -16.18 18.85
CA LEU A 155 26.01 -14.83 19.25
C LEU A 155 25.60 -14.77 20.73
N ASN A 156 24.87 -15.77 21.22
CA ASN A 156 24.46 -15.84 22.62
C ASN A 156 25.64 -15.98 23.58
N GLU A 157 26.72 -16.65 23.15
CA GLU A 157 27.98 -16.77 23.90
C GLU A 157 28.75 -15.44 23.90
N VAL A 158 28.88 -14.77 22.75
CA VAL A 158 29.60 -13.48 22.64
C VAL A 158 28.86 -12.34 23.34
N LEU A 159 27.52 -12.32 23.25
CA LEU A 159 26.65 -11.33 23.89
C LEU A 159 26.03 -11.87 25.18
N ASP A 160 26.79 -12.61 25.98
CA ASP A 160 26.34 -13.04 27.31
C ASP A 160 26.39 -11.88 28.33
N GLU A 161 25.24 -11.58 28.95
CA GLU A 161 25.10 -10.40 29.82
C GLU A 161 25.96 -10.51 31.08
N ALA A 162 26.04 -11.71 31.67
CA ALA A 162 26.85 -11.96 32.85
C ALA A 162 28.35 -11.82 32.53
N SER A 163 28.79 -12.38 31.40
CA SER A 163 30.18 -12.29 30.95
C SER A 163 30.59 -10.84 30.62
N ILE A 164 29.74 -10.09 29.92
CA ILE A 164 30.01 -8.66 29.61
C ILE A 164 30.05 -7.83 30.89
N GLN A 165 29.15 -8.08 31.84
CA GLN A 165 29.14 -7.36 33.12
C GLN A 165 30.42 -7.61 33.91
N GLN A 166 30.90 -8.85 33.96
CA GLN A 166 32.16 -9.18 34.61
C GLN A 166 33.35 -8.50 33.92
N GLN A 167 33.43 -8.57 32.59
CA GLN A 167 34.51 -7.91 31.83
C GLN A 167 34.51 -6.39 32.03
N ALA A 168 33.34 -5.76 32.12
CA ALA A 168 33.22 -4.34 32.44
C ALA A 168 33.76 -4.01 33.84
N GLN A 169 33.42 -4.81 34.86
CA GLN A 169 33.89 -4.61 36.24
C GLN A 169 35.41 -4.75 36.39
N PHE A 170 36.02 -5.66 35.64
CA PHE A 170 37.48 -5.87 35.64
C PHE A 170 38.23 -4.96 34.64
N GLY A 171 37.52 -4.10 33.91
CA GLY A 171 38.12 -3.19 32.93
C GLY A 171 38.72 -3.89 31.70
N THR A 172 38.28 -5.10 31.38
CA THR A 172 38.78 -5.92 30.26
C THR A 172 37.83 -5.99 29.06
N LEU A 173 36.69 -5.27 29.13
CA LEU A 173 35.68 -5.26 28.07
C LEU A 173 36.21 -4.60 26.79
N ASP A 174 36.27 -5.38 25.70
CA ASP A 174 36.58 -4.88 24.37
C ASP A 174 35.30 -4.75 23.51
N ILE A 175 34.69 -3.57 23.55
CA ILE A 175 33.50 -3.25 22.73
C ILE A 175 33.80 -3.43 21.24
N ARG A 176 35.02 -3.11 20.79
CA ARG A 176 35.35 -3.14 19.36
C ARG A 176 35.31 -4.56 18.81
N SER A 177 35.85 -5.53 19.55
CA SER A 177 35.78 -6.95 19.17
C SER A 177 34.33 -7.43 19.06
N ILE A 178 33.49 -7.07 20.04
CA ILE A 178 32.06 -7.42 20.05
C ILE A 178 31.34 -6.79 18.85
N THR A 179 31.51 -5.48 18.62
CA THR A 179 30.86 -4.79 17.50
C THR A 179 31.34 -5.32 16.15
N ASN A 180 32.62 -5.66 16.00
CA ASN A 180 33.14 -6.24 14.76
C ASN A 180 32.49 -7.60 14.46
N TYR A 181 32.36 -8.45 15.47
CA TYR A 181 31.66 -9.73 15.33
C TYR A 181 30.18 -9.52 14.93
N VAL A 182 29.50 -8.57 15.57
CA VAL A 182 28.13 -8.20 15.21
C VAL A 182 28.04 -7.73 13.77
N ILE A 183 28.91 -6.82 13.31
CA ILE A 183 28.93 -6.30 11.94
C ILE A 183 29.23 -7.41 10.93
N GLU A 184 30.12 -8.35 11.25
CA GLU A 184 30.35 -9.54 10.40
C GLU A 184 29.12 -10.43 10.30
N LEU A 185 28.39 -10.60 11.41
CA LEU A 185 27.14 -11.36 11.41
C LEU A 185 26.04 -10.63 10.62
N MET A 186 25.95 -9.30 10.70
CA MET A 186 25.08 -8.48 9.85
C MET A 186 25.38 -8.74 8.38
N GLY A 187 26.65 -8.65 7.96
CA GLY A 187 27.04 -8.90 6.57
C GLY A 187 26.72 -10.31 6.06
N LYS A 188 26.53 -11.30 6.94
CA LYS A 188 26.10 -12.66 6.56
C LYS A 188 24.57 -12.82 6.54
N ALA A 189 23.83 -11.97 7.24
CA ALA A 189 22.39 -12.07 7.43
C ALA A 189 21.58 -11.01 6.65
N CYS A 190 22.23 -9.95 6.16
CA CYS A 190 21.62 -8.87 5.41
C CYS A 190 21.27 -9.25 3.95
N ALA A 191 20.35 -8.49 3.36
CA ALA A 191 20.13 -8.47 1.92
C ALA A 191 21.26 -7.71 1.21
N MET A 192 21.54 -8.05 -0.05
CA MET A 192 22.63 -7.45 -0.86
C MET A 192 22.57 -5.91 -0.92
N THR A 193 21.38 -5.33 -0.86
CA THR A 193 21.18 -3.87 -0.88
C THR A 193 21.78 -3.16 0.35
N ARG A 194 22.08 -3.89 1.43
CA ARG A 194 22.62 -3.34 2.68
C ARG A 194 24.13 -3.57 2.84
N ASP A 195 24.79 -4.18 1.86
CA ASP A 195 26.22 -4.46 1.93
C ASP A 195 27.05 -3.17 2.05
N GLU A 196 26.59 -2.07 1.44
CA GLU A 196 27.24 -0.75 1.54
C GLU A 196 27.15 -0.17 2.96
N GLU A 197 25.98 -0.26 3.62
CA GLU A 197 25.78 0.18 5.01
C GLU A 197 26.67 -0.63 5.97
N VAL A 198 26.72 -1.95 5.80
CA VAL A 198 27.60 -2.82 6.60
C VAL A 198 29.08 -2.50 6.35
N ALA A 199 29.46 -2.21 5.09
CA ALA A 199 30.82 -1.81 4.75
C ALA A 199 31.19 -0.45 5.36
N ALA A 200 30.25 0.50 5.42
CA ALA A 200 30.44 1.79 6.09
C ALA A 200 30.66 1.59 7.60
N LEU A 201 29.88 0.72 8.25
CA LEU A 201 30.07 0.38 9.67
C LEU A 201 31.44 -0.22 9.96
N LYS A 202 31.96 -1.09 9.08
CA LYS A 202 33.32 -1.66 9.22
C LYS A 202 34.44 -0.62 9.15
N ARG A 203 34.22 0.50 8.46
CA ARG A 203 35.22 1.57 8.31
C ARG A 203 35.18 2.57 9.47
N GLN A 204 34.11 2.57 10.26
CA GLN A 204 33.92 3.55 11.32
C GLN A 204 34.85 3.28 12.50
N THR A 205 35.39 4.36 13.09
CA THR A 205 36.32 4.29 14.23
C THR A 205 35.68 4.69 15.54
N ASP A 206 34.67 5.56 15.52
CA ASP A 206 33.96 5.99 16.72
C ASP A 206 32.97 4.91 17.23
N THR A 207 33.13 4.54 18.50
CA THR A 207 32.34 3.50 19.16
C THR A 207 30.86 3.86 19.25
N VAL A 208 30.54 5.12 19.54
CA VAL A 208 29.14 5.59 19.66
C VAL A 208 28.47 5.51 18.29
N ALA A 209 29.14 6.03 17.25
CA ALA A 209 28.63 5.94 15.88
C ALA A 209 28.49 4.49 15.39
N ILE A 210 29.38 3.57 15.77
CA ILE A 210 29.24 2.13 15.46
C ILE A 210 27.99 1.56 16.11
N LEU A 211 27.80 1.76 17.43
CA LEU A 211 26.63 1.26 18.16
C LEU A 211 25.32 1.81 17.58
N ARG A 212 25.32 3.11 17.23
CA ARG A 212 24.18 3.76 16.58
C ARG A 212 23.88 3.15 15.22
N GLY A 213 24.87 3.05 14.35
CA GLY A 213 24.69 2.50 13.01
C GLY A 213 24.29 1.03 13.03
N ILE A 214 24.75 0.24 14.01
CA ILE A 214 24.29 -1.14 14.22
C ILE A 214 22.79 -1.17 14.51
N LEU A 215 22.28 -0.33 15.42
CA LEU A 215 20.84 -0.30 15.75
C LEU A 215 19.98 0.17 14.57
N GLU A 216 20.41 1.22 13.86
CA GLU A 216 19.71 1.74 12.68
C GLU A 216 19.64 0.67 11.57
N THR A 217 20.77 0.03 11.28
CA THR A 217 20.82 -1.05 10.28
C THR A 217 20.00 -2.26 10.73
N LEU A 218 20.00 -2.62 12.03
CA LEU A 218 19.16 -3.70 12.54
C LEU A 218 17.66 -3.39 12.44
N ALA A 219 17.24 -2.14 12.62
CA ALA A 219 15.86 -1.74 12.40
C ALA A 219 15.47 -1.93 10.93
N ASN A 220 16.35 -1.55 9.99
CA ASN A 220 16.18 -1.80 8.57
C ASN A 220 16.11 -3.31 8.24
N MET A 221 17.00 -4.12 8.83
CA MET A 221 16.99 -5.58 8.64
C MET A 221 15.68 -6.23 9.12
N LYS A 222 15.06 -5.72 10.19
CA LYS A 222 13.75 -6.21 10.64
C LYS A 222 12.65 -5.93 9.61
N ILE A 223 12.69 -4.76 8.98
CA ILE A 223 11.77 -4.40 7.90
C ILE A 223 12.01 -5.27 6.67
N ASP A 224 13.28 -5.52 6.32
CA ASP A 224 13.66 -6.40 5.20
C ASP A 224 13.16 -7.83 5.45
N MET A 225 13.31 -8.36 6.66
CA MET A 225 12.77 -9.67 7.07
C MET A 225 11.25 -9.69 7.02
N ALA A 226 10.57 -8.66 7.53
CA ALA A 226 9.11 -8.57 7.48
C ALA A 226 8.61 -8.52 6.03
N ASN A 227 9.28 -7.76 5.15
CA ASN A 227 8.99 -7.71 3.72
C ASN A 227 9.24 -9.05 3.02
N TYR A 228 10.29 -9.77 3.39
CA TYR A 228 10.56 -11.12 2.90
C TYR A 228 9.46 -12.10 3.33
N ILE A 229 9.05 -12.08 4.59
CA ILE A 229 7.95 -12.91 5.10
C ILE A 229 6.66 -12.58 4.35
N VAL A 230 6.32 -11.29 4.18
CA VAL A 230 5.16 -10.87 3.38
C VAL A 230 5.27 -11.40 1.96
N HIS A 231 6.43 -11.30 1.31
CA HIS A 231 6.64 -11.80 -0.04
C HIS A 231 6.41 -13.32 -0.16
N VAL A 232 6.99 -14.11 0.75
CA VAL A 232 6.86 -15.58 0.75
C VAL A 232 5.44 -16.02 1.10
N THR A 233 4.80 -15.35 2.06
CA THR A 233 3.44 -15.70 2.53
C THR A 233 2.33 -15.11 1.68
N ARG A 234 2.63 -14.17 0.76
CA ARG A 234 1.64 -13.46 -0.06
C ARG A 234 0.64 -14.39 -0.74
N GLN A 235 1.10 -15.49 -1.32
CA GLN A 235 0.21 -16.46 -1.99
C GLN A 235 -0.78 -17.10 -1.03
N GLN A 236 -0.35 -17.41 0.20
CA GLN A 236 -1.24 -17.91 1.24
C GLN A 236 -2.21 -16.82 1.70
N VAL A 237 -1.73 -15.59 1.89
CA VAL A 237 -2.56 -14.43 2.26
C VAL A 237 -3.64 -14.18 1.21
N VAL A 238 -3.31 -14.20 -0.09
CA VAL A 238 -4.28 -14.04 -1.19
C VAL A 238 -5.35 -15.13 -1.17
N ARG A 239 -4.97 -16.39 -0.86
CA ARG A 239 -5.94 -17.49 -0.76
C ARG A 239 -6.87 -17.35 0.43
N SER A 240 -6.35 -16.90 1.58
CA SER A 240 -7.15 -16.74 2.80
C SER A 240 -7.88 -15.40 2.89
N SER A 241 -7.43 -14.36 2.19
CA SER A 241 -7.96 -13.00 2.31
C SER A 241 -9.42 -12.93 1.85
N ILE A 242 -9.78 -13.67 0.79
CA ILE A 242 -11.17 -13.71 0.31
C ILE A 242 -12.10 -14.26 1.40
N ALA A 243 -11.72 -15.36 2.06
CA ALA A 243 -12.51 -15.95 3.13
C ALA A 243 -12.59 -15.03 4.35
N TYR A 244 -11.45 -14.44 4.73
CA TYR A 244 -11.36 -13.49 5.84
C TYR A 244 -12.20 -12.23 5.59
N GLU A 245 -12.10 -11.60 4.41
CA GLU A 245 -12.91 -10.43 4.05
C GLU A 245 -14.40 -10.77 3.98
N LYS A 246 -14.78 -11.97 3.49
CA LYS A 246 -16.18 -12.43 3.53
C LYS A 246 -16.70 -12.54 4.96
N GLU A 247 -15.92 -13.14 5.86
CA GLU A 247 -16.28 -13.27 7.28
C GLU A 247 -16.42 -11.88 7.92
N LYS A 248 -15.44 -11.00 7.72
CA LYS A 248 -15.47 -9.62 8.25
C LYS A 248 -16.59 -8.78 7.67
N PHE A 249 -16.91 -8.96 6.40
CA PHE A 249 -18.06 -8.32 5.78
C PHE A 249 -19.38 -8.80 6.40
N ASN A 250 -19.50 -10.08 6.72
CA ASN A 250 -20.68 -10.61 7.42
C ASN A 250 -20.78 -10.06 8.86
N GLU A 251 -19.66 -9.93 9.58
CA GLU A 251 -19.63 -9.23 10.87
C GLU A 251 -20.08 -7.76 10.72
N LEU A 252 -19.57 -7.05 9.71
CA LEU A 252 -19.94 -5.67 9.42
C LEU A 252 -21.44 -5.53 9.13
N LYS A 253 -22.02 -6.46 8.35
CA LYS A 253 -23.48 -6.49 8.09
C LYS A 253 -24.30 -6.69 9.35
N GLN A 254 -23.87 -7.56 10.27
CA GLN A 254 -24.58 -7.78 11.53
C GLN A 254 -24.57 -6.52 12.40
N VAL A 255 -23.51 -5.73 12.33
CA VAL A 255 -23.33 -4.51 13.14
C VAL A 255 -24.01 -3.29 12.52
N CYS A 256 -23.81 -3.05 11.22
CA CYS A 256 -24.24 -1.83 10.52
C CYS A 256 -25.55 -2.00 9.74
N GLY A 257 -26.06 -3.23 9.63
CA GLY A 257 -27.22 -3.57 8.80
C GLY A 257 -26.86 -3.76 7.31
N ASP A 258 -27.87 -4.15 6.52
CA ASP A 258 -27.76 -4.45 5.09
C ASP A 258 -27.98 -3.19 4.23
N ASN A 259 -27.19 -2.13 4.45
CA ASN A 259 -27.41 -0.83 3.80
C ASN A 259 -26.14 -0.29 3.10
N PHE A 260 -26.09 -0.44 1.78
CA PHE A 260 -24.98 0.05 0.92
C PHE A 260 -25.58 0.77 -0.30
N PRO A 261 -26.01 2.04 -0.15
CA PRO A 261 -26.75 2.75 -1.17
C PRO A 261 -25.94 3.04 -2.45
N LEU A 262 -24.66 3.42 -2.36
CA LEU A 262 -23.85 3.70 -3.55
C LEU A 262 -23.56 2.41 -4.33
N THR A 263 -23.32 1.31 -3.61
CA THR A 263 -23.16 -0.02 -4.20
C THR A 263 -24.43 -0.45 -4.92
N LEU A 264 -25.61 -0.25 -4.32
CA LEU A 264 -26.87 -0.57 -4.94
C LEU A 264 -27.14 0.28 -6.20
N GLU A 265 -26.93 1.59 -6.12
CA GLU A 265 -27.10 2.52 -7.25
C GLU A 265 -26.18 2.15 -8.43
N TRP A 266 -24.91 1.87 -8.12
CA TRP A 266 -23.92 1.42 -9.10
C TRP A 266 -24.32 0.09 -9.77
N LEU A 267 -24.77 -0.90 -8.98
CA LEU A 267 -25.25 -2.18 -9.53
C LEU A 267 -26.48 -2.00 -10.42
N LEU A 268 -27.48 -1.22 -9.98
CA LEU A 268 -28.71 -1.01 -10.75
C LEU A 268 -28.46 -0.30 -12.08
N ARG A 269 -27.48 0.61 -12.11
CA ARG A 269 -27.09 1.35 -13.33
C ARG A 269 -26.51 0.43 -14.41
N HIS A 270 -25.68 -0.53 -14.00
CA HIS A 270 -24.86 -1.35 -14.93
C HIS A 270 -25.32 -2.80 -15.07
N ALA A 271 -26.11 -3.29 -14.12
CA ALA A 271 -26.72 -4.62 -14.11
C ALA A 271 -28.20 -4.53 -13.72
N PRO A 272 -29.04 -3.83 -14.51
CA PRO A 272 -30.48 -3.82 -14.26
C PRO A 272 -31.01 -5.26 -14.33
N ALA A 273 -31.94 -5.56 -13.43
CA ALA A 273 -32.73 -6.80 -13.48
C ALA A 273 -33.18 -7.02 -14.92
N GLN A 274 -32.79 -8.14 -15.53
CA GLN A 274 -33.22 -8.44 -16.90
C GLN A 274 -34.73 -8.66 -16.91
N ALA A 275 -35.48 -7.59 -17.19
CA ALA A 275 -36.86 -7.68 -17.61
C ALA A 275 -36.89 -8.27 -19.03
N GLY A 276 -37.05 -9.59 -19.14
CA GLY A 276 -37.61 -10.23 -20.32
C GLY A 276 -36.65 -10.72 -21.42
N ALA A 277 -35.53 -11.37 -21.09
CA ALA A 277 -34.93 -12.31 -22.03
C ALA A 277 -35.57 -13.71 -21.82
N PRO A 278 -36.17 -14.35 -22.84
CA PRO A 278 -36.70 -15.70 -22.67
C PRO A 278 -35.56 -16.63 -22.32
N ALA A 279 -35.78 -17.46 -21.30
CA ALA A 279 -34.91 -18.55 -20.93
C ALA A 279 -34.75 -19.48 -22.14
N GLU A 280 -33.68 -19.32 -22.90
CA GLU A 280 -33.09 -20.44 -23.62
C GLU A 280 -32.58 -21.39 -22.53
N HIS A 281 -33.37 -22.42 -22.25
CA HIS A 281 -32.94 -23.61 -21.52
C HIS A 281 -31.77 -24.23 -22.29
N ASP A 282 -30.55 -23.79 -21.99
CA ASP A 282 -29.37 -24.61 -22.24
C ASP A 282 -29.10 -25.39 -20.94
N ASN A 283 -29.80 -26.53 -20.84
CA ASN A 283 -29.61 -27.51 -19.78
C ASN A 283 -28.20 -28.08 -19.91
N ASN A 284 -27.25 -27.51 -19.18
CA ASN A 284 -26.04 -28.19 -18.77
C ASN A 284 -25.83 -27.89 -17.28
N GLU A 285 -26.61 -28.56 -16.43
CA GLU A 285 -26.21 -28.79 -15.05
C GLU A 285 -24.94 -29.67 -15.07
N PRO A 286 -23.85 -29.31 -14.37
CA PRO A 286 -22.83 -30.28 -14.04
C PRO A 286 -23.37 -31.18 -12.91
N GLU A 287 -23.60 -32.44 -13.23
CA GLU A 287 -23.96 -33.48 -12.27
C GLU A 287 -23.01 -33.45 -11.06
N ALA A 288 -23.61 -33.35 -9.88
CA ALA A 288 -22.93 -33.60 -8.62
C ALA A 288 -22.51 -35.07 -8.55
N THR A 289 -21.24 -35.35 -8.86
CA THR A 289 -20.57 -36.56 -8.39
C THR A 289 -19.46 -36.16 -7.43
N GLY A 290 -19.70 -36.46 -6.15
CA GLY A 290 -18.67 -36.34 -5.12
C GLY A 290 -17.54 -37.32 -5.40
N GLN A 291 -16.32 -36.80 -5.44
CA GLN A 291 -15.12 -37.51 -5.00
C GLN A 291 -14.00 -36.51 -4.74
N ASP A 292 -13.47 -36.61 -3.53
CA ASP A 292 -12.37 -35.83 -2.99
C ASP A 292 -11.14 -35.89 -3.91
N ALA A 293 -10.72 -34.72 -4.40
CA ALA A 293 -9.37 -34.50 -4.87
C ALA A 293 -8.89 -33.15 -4.33
N ALA A 294 -8.15 -33.22 -3.23
CA ALA A 294 -7.41 -32.10 -2.69
C ALA A 294 -6.36 -31.63 -3.71
N GLY A 295 -6.54 -30.41 -4.22
CA GLY A 295 -5.58 -29.76 -5.10
C GLY A 295 -6.18 -29.42 -6.45
N ASP A 296 -7.09 -28.44 -6.48
CA ASP A 296 -7.22 -27.65 -7.69
C ASP A 296 -7.66 -26.22 -7.36
N ASN A 297 -7.20 -25.31 -8.20
CA ASN A 297 -7.34 -23.87 -8.10
C ASN A 297 -8.77 -23.47 -7.68
N VAL A 298 -8.91 -22.56 -6.71
CA VAL A 298 -10.18 -21.87 -6.46
C VAL A 298 -10.62 -21.29 -7.79
N ALA A 299 -11.58 -21.94 -8.45
CA ALA A 299 -12.06 -21.54 -9.76
C ALA A 299 -12.65 -20.14 -9.59
N MET A 300 -11.87 -19.13 -10.00
CA MET A 300 -12.23 -17.74 -9.84
C MET A 300 -13.53 -17.54 -10.63
N LYS A 301 -14.63 -17.26 -9.91
CA LYS A 301 -15.97 -17.09 -10.50
C LYS A 301 -15.85 -16.11 -11.66
N LYS A 302 -16.17 -16.54 -12.89
CA LYS A 302 -16.10 -15.67 -14.07
C LYS A 302 -16.97 -14.44 -13.82
N ILE A 303 -16.40 -13.26 -14.02
CA ILE A 303 -17.13 -12.00 -13.86
C ILE A 303 -18.14 -11.91 -15.01
N PRO A 304 -19.45 -11.76 -14.75
CA PRO A 304 -20.44 -11.56 -15.81
C PRO A 304 -20.20 -10.25 -16.56
N LEU A 305 -20.53 -10.22 -17.86
CA LEU A 305 -20.34 -9.03 -18.71
C LEU A 305 -20.92 -7.72 -18.12
N PRO A 306 -22.13 -7.70 -17.54
CA PRO A 306 -22.67 -6.48 -16.90
C PRO A 306 -21.77 -5.98 -15.76
N MET A 307 -21.23 -6.88 -14.94
CA MET A 307 -20.31 -6.54 -13.86
C MET A 307 -18.96 -6.07 -14.38
N ALA A 308 -18.42 -6.71 -15.42
CA ALA A 308 -17.18 -6.28 -16.05
C ALA A 308 -17.29 -4.83 -16.57
N LYS A 309 -18.41 -4.50 -17.24
CA LYS A 309 -18.70 -3.13 -17.67
C LYS A 309 -18.86 -2.17 -16.48
N ALA A 310 -19.50 -2.59 -15.40
CA ALA A 310 -19.67 -1.79 -14.19
C ALA A 310 -18.33 -1.38 -13.57
N TYR A 311 -17.36 -2.31 -13.47
CA TYR A 311 -16.02 -2.00 -12.97
C TYR A 311 -15.25 -1.05 -13.90
N VAL A 312 -15.37 -1.26 -15.21
CA VAL A 312 -14.73 -0.39 -16.22
C VAL A 312 -15.31 1.03 -16.19
N ALA A 313 -16.61 1.17 -15.95
CA ALA A 313 -17.27 2.46 -15.83
C ALA A 313 -16.72 3.32 -14.69
N LEU A 314 -16.17 2.71 -13.62
CA LEU A 314 -15.51 3.46 -12.53
C LEU A 314 -14.27 4.23 -13.01
N LEU A 315 -13.66 3.83 -14.13
CA LEU A 315 -12.52 4.54 -14.73
C LEU A 315 -12.95 5.68 -15.66
N ASP A 316 -14.26 5.92 -15.85
CA ASP A 316 -14.74 7.01 -16.70
C ASP A 316 -14.49 8.38 -16.04
N SER A 317 -13.75 9.23 -16.76
CA SER A 317 -13.45 10.59 -16.35
C SER A 317 -14.50 11.61 -16.82
N ASN A 318 -15.36 11.24 -17.76
CA ASN A 318 -16.41 12.10 -18.30
C ASN A 318 -17.66 12.07 -17.43
N ILE A 319 -17.98 10.90 -16.88
CA ILE A 319 -19.09 10.70 -15.94
C ILE A 319 -18.48 10.16 -14.65
N PRO A 320 -17.96 11.03 -13.76
CA PRO A 320 -17.33 10.59 -12.52
C PRO A 320 -18.40 9.99 -11.60
N GLU A 321 -18.50 8.66 -11.62
CA GLU A 321 -19.37 7.93 -10.72
C GLU A 321 -18.80 7.92 -9.30
N PRO A 322 -19.65 8.00 -8.26
CA PRO A 322 -19.22 7.79 -6.88
C PRO A 322 -18.70 6.37 -6.74
N ILE A 323 -17.61 6.20 -5.98
CA ILE A 323 -17.01 4.89 -5.76
C ILE A 323 -17.91 4.11 -4.78
N PRO A 324 -18.34 2.88 -5.12
CA PRO A 324 -19.14 2.04 -4.23
C PRO A 324 -18.48 1.82 -2.87
N GLU A 325 -19.26 1.69 -1.80
CA GLU A 325 -18.73 1.54 -0.44
C GLU A 325 -17.84 0.29 -0.30
N LEU A 326 -18.17 -0.79 -1.02
CA LEU A 326 -17.42 -2.05 -0.99
C LEU A 326 -16.11 -2.00 -1.81
N LEU A 327 -15.84 -0.89 -2.49
CA LEU A 327 -14.58 -0.60 -3.19
C LEU A 327 -13.80 0.54 -2.53
N LYS A 328 -14.19 0.97 -1.33
CA LYS A 328 -13.60 2.13 -0.67
C LYS A 328 -12.11 1.95 -0.32
N LEU A 329 -11.66 0.72 -0.04
CA LEU A 329 -10.24 0.42 0.17
C LEU A 329 -9.39 0.69 -1.08
N ASP A 330 -9.99 0.54 -2.27
CA ASP A 330 -9.33 0.77 -3.55
C ASP A 330 -9.59 2.17 -4.11
N GLN A 331 -10.21 3.09 -3.36
CA GLN A 331 -10.65 4.39 -3.86
C GLN A 331 -9.51 5.19 -4.52
N ASP A 332 -8.38 5.33 -3.82
CA ASP A 332 -7.25 6.11 -4.33
C ASP A 332 -6.60 5.43 -5.54
N ARG A 333 -6.55 4.09 -5.56
CA ARG A 333 -6.06 3.32 -6.71
C ARG A 333 -6.93 3.53 -7.93
N LEU A 334 -8.25 3.44 -7.76
CA LEU A 334 -9.23 3.68 -8.83
C LEU A 334 -9.15 5.12 -9.35
N HIS A 335 -8.91 6.10 -8.47
CA HIS A 335 -8.71 7.48 -8.88
C HIS A 335 -7.43 7.67 -9.71
N GLN A 336 -6.30 7.09 -9.28
CA GLN A 336 -5.05 7.10 -10.05
C GLN A 336 -5.22 6.41 -11.40
N MET A 337 -5.87 5.25 -11.43
CA MET A 337 -6.16 4.52 -12.65
C MET A 337 -7.08 5.27 -13.61
N ARG A 338 -8.06 6.04 -13.09
CA ARG A 338 -8.93 6.91 -13.89
C ARG A 338 -8.11 7.97 -14.62
N ILE A 339 -7.15 8.59 -13.93
CA ILE A 339 -6.22 9.56 -14.54
C ILE A 339 -5.30 8.87 -15.55
N GLU A 340 -4.74 7.71 -15.23
CA GLU A 340 -3.89 6.91 -16.12
C GLU A 340 -4.65 6.54 -17.41
N ALA A 341 -5.89 6.06 -17.30
CA ALA A 341 -6.74 5.73 -18.44
C ALA A 341 -7.01 6.96 -19.34
N LEU A 342 -7.26 8.13 -18.72
CA LEU A 342 -7.44 9.38 -19.45
C LEU A 342 -6.17 9.78 -20.22
N ARG A 343 -4.99 9.74 -19.56
CA ARG A 343 -3.70 10.03 -20.19
C ARG A 343 -3.47 9.12 -21.40
N LEU A 344 -3.68 7.80 -21.24
CA LEU A 344 -3.50 6.83 -22.33
C LEU A 344 -4.49 7.07 -23.48
N SER A 345 -5.75 7.38 -23.19
CA SER A 345 -6.74 7.69 -24.21
C SER A 345 -6.39 8.95 -25.00
N ILE A 346 -5.88 9.99 -24.33
CA ILE A 346 -5.46 11.23 -24.98
C ILE A 346 -4.20 11.01 -25.81
N CYS A 347 -3.18 10.32 -25.28
CA CYS A 347 -2.00 9.94 -26.04
C CYS A 347 -2.35 9.18 -27.32
N ALA A 348 -3.21 8.16 -27.22
CA ALA A 348 -3.67 7.40 -28.38
C ALA A 348 -4.41 8.29 -29.39
N THR A 349 -5.23 9.22 -28.90
CA THR A 349 -5.97 10.17 -29.75
C THR A 349 -5.03 11.11 -30.49
N VAL A 350 -4.10 11.74 -29.79
CA VAL A 350 -3.12 12.67 -30.40
C VAL A 350 -2.22 11.93 -31.39
N LEU A 351 -1.76 10.72 -31.05
CA LEU A 351 -0.98 9.89 -31.97
C LEU A 351 -1.79 9.56 -33.24
N GLN A 352 -3.05 9.14 -33.10
CA GLN A 352 -3.90 8.80 -34.23
C GLN A 352 -4.20 10.01 -35.12
N LEU A 353 -4.47 11.17 -34.52
CA LEU A 353 -4.66 12.43 -35.26
C LEU A 353 -3.37 12.82 -36.01
N THR A 354 -2.21 12.70 -35.37
CA THR A 354 -0.91 13.00 -35.99
C THR A 354 -0.63 12.08 -37.19
N VAL A 355 -0.85 10.77 -37.03
CA VAL A 355 -0.68 9.79 -38.11
C VAL A 355 -1.67 10.02 -39.25
N SER A 356 -2.88 10.50 -38.96
CA SER A 356 -3.88 10.82 -40.01
C SER A 356 -3.45 11.99 -40.89
N VAL A 357 -2.72 12.95 -40.32
CA VAL A 357 -2.20 14.14 -41.02
C VAL A 357 -0.88 13.84 -41.72
N ILE A 358 -0.11 12.86 -41.23
CA ILE A 358 1.17 12.43 -41.81
C ILE A 358 1.14 10.94 -42.10
N PRO A 359 0.57 10.53 -43.25
CA PRO A 359 0.46 9.13 -43.63
C PRO A 359 1.82 8.41 -43.72
N ALA A 360 2.92 9.14 -43.93
CA ALA A 360 4.28 8.58 -43.93
C ALA A 360 4.64 7.88 -42.62
N LEU A 361 4.09 8.33 -41.48
CA LEU A 361 4.31 7.70 -40.17
C LEU A 361 3.70 6.29 -40.08
N VAL A 362 2.69 5.95 -40.90
CA VAL A 362 2.09 4.60 -40.92
C VAL A 362 3.15 3.54 -41.21
N ASN A 363 4.08 3.84 -42.11
CA ASN A 363 5.14 2.93 -42.55
C ASN A 363 6.42 3.03 -41.70
N GLN A 364 6.43 3.84 -40.63
CA GLN A 364 7.60 4.07 -39.77
C GLN A 364 7.25 3.74 -38.30
N PRO A 365 7.24 2.43 -37.93
CA PRO A 365 6.84 2.01 -36.59
C PRO A 365 7.75 2.55 -35.48
N ASP A 366 9.06 2.62 -35.72
CA ASP A 366 10.04 3.10 -34.73
C ASP A 366 9.80 4.56 -34.36
N LYS A 367 9.54 5.41 -35.35
CA LYS A 367 9.25 6.84 -35.11
C LYS A 367 7.90 7.06 -34.43
N ARG A 368 6.90 6.21 -34.72
CA ARG A 368 5.63 6.22 -33.98
C ARG A 368 5.84 5.85 -32.52
N GLN A 369 6.69 4.86 -32.25
CA GLN A 369 7.03 4.49 -30.88
C GLN A 369 7.78 5.61 -30.17
N GLU A 370 8.78 6.20 -30.80
CA GLU A 370 9.54 7.34 -30.25
C GLU A 370 8.63 8.53 -29.92
N LEU A 371 7.70 8.87 -30.83
CA LEU A 371 6.71 9.91 -30.58
C LEU A 371 5.81 9.53 -29.40
N THR A 372 5.36 8.28 -29.33
CA THR A 372 4.51 7.79 -28.23
C THR A 372 5.21 7.90 -26.88
N ASP A 373 6.46 7.44 -26.80
CA ASP A 373 7.25 7.47 -25.56
C ASP A 373 7.42 8.92 -25.07
N LYS A 374 7.68 9.86 -25.98
CA LYS A 374 7.78 11.29 -25.64
C LYS A 374 6.43 11.89 -25.22
N LEU A 375 5.32 11.50 -25.85
CA LEU A 375 3.98 11.95 -25.46
C LEU A 375 3.59 11.45 -24.06
N ILE A 376 4.00 10.24 -23.68
CA ILE A 376 3.77 9.72 -22.32
C ILE A 376 4.53 10.55 -21.30
N VAL A 377 5.82 10.83 -21.54
CA VAL A 377 6.66 11.62 -20.63
C VAL A 377 6.08 13.01 -20.37
N LEU A 378 5.46 13.63 -21.38
CA LEU A 378 4.78 14.92 -21.21
C LEU A 378 3.63 14.91 -20.18
N PHE A 379 3.10 13.72 -19.86
CA PHE A 379 2.01 13.53 -18.91
C PHE A 379 2.44 12.94 -17.57
N ASP A 380 3.73 12.61 -17.36
CA ASP A 380 4.16 11.90 -16.15
C ASP A 380 3.74 12.64 -14.86
N ASP A 381 3.84 13.97 -14.85
CA ASP A 381 3.51 14.82 -13.70
C ASP A 381 2.00 15.19 -13.57
N CYS A 382 1.15 14.79 -14.53
CA CYS A 382 -0.24 15.29 -14.62
C CYS A 382 -1.23 14.55 -13.72
N ASN A 383 -1.20 14.78 -12.40
CA ASN A 383 -1.94 14.00 -11.40
C ASN A 383 -3.44 14.34 -11.25
N SER A 384 -4.03 15.08 -12.18
CA SER A 384 -5.46 15.40 -12.16
C SER A 384 -6.01 15.53 -13.57
N LYS A 385 -7.34 15.34 -13.73
CA LYS A 385 -8.02 15.56 -15.02
C LYS A 385 -7.69 16.95 -15.59
N GLN A 386 -7.75 18.00 -14.77
CA GLN A 386 -7.48 19.36 -15.21
C GLN A 386 -6.04 19.52 -15.69
N SER A 387 -5.06 18.99 -14.94
CA SER A 387 -3.65 19.06 -15.35
C SER A 387 -3.39 18.33 -16.67
N VAL A 388 -4.06 17.20 -16.91
CA VAL A 388 -3.99 16.49 -18.20
C VAL A 388 -4.58 17.34 -19.33
N LEU A 389 -5.70 18.04 -19.09
CA LEU A 389 -6.32 18.89 -20.11
C LEU A 389 -5.50 20.15 -20.41
N ASP A 390 -4.92 20.78 -19.40
CA ASP A 390 -4.07 21.98 -19.56
C ASP A 390 -2.80 21.68 -20.38
N GLN A 391 -2.28 20.46 -20.28
CA GLN A 391 -1.09 20.01 -21.00
C GLN A 391 -1.33 19.77 -22.50
N LEU A 392 -2.58 19.77 -22.98
CA LEU A 392 -2.91 19.58 -24.40
C LEU A 392 -2.30 20.64 -25.32
N GLU A 393 -2.17 21.89 -24.85
CA GLU A 393 -1.49 22.94 -25.62
C GLU A 393 0.01 22.65 -25.79
N GLY A 394 0.64 22.12 -24.73
CA GLY A 394 2.03 21.65 -24.74
C GLY A 394 2.22 20.46 -25.69
N MET A 395 1.28 19.51 -25.70
CA MET A 395 1.29 18.40 -26.65
C MET A 395 1.21 18.88 -28.10
N TRP A 396 0.33 19.83 -28.38
CA TRP A 396 0.24 20.41 -29.72
C TRP A 396 1.59 21.03 -30.15
N ALA A 397 2.20 21.86 -29.30
CA ALA A 397 3.48 22.49 -29.61
C ALA A 397 4.59 21.46 -29.83
N PHE A 398 4.59 20.39 -29.04
CA PHE A 398 5.53 19.28 -29.17
C PHE A 398 5.33 18.49 -30.46
N VAL A 399 4.09 18.10 -30.78
CA VAL A 399 3.74 17.42 -32.02
C VAL A 399 4.16 18.27 -33.21
N LEU A 400 3.84 19.57 -33.23
CA LEU A 400 4.24 20.46 -34.33
C LEU A 400 5.75 20.46 -34.55
N LYS A 401 6.55 20.55 -33.48
CA LYS A 401 8.02 20.51 -33.58
C LYS A 401 8.52 19.18 -34.15
N HIS A 402 8.01 18.05 -33.65
CA HIS A 402 8.41 16.72 -34.12
C HIS A 402 7.97 16.45 -35.56
N VAL A 403 6.82 16.99 -35.95
CA VAL A 403 6.29 16.89 -37.31
C VAL A 403 7.12 17.72 -38.27
N ASP A 404 7.46 18.96 -37.93
CA ASP A 404 8.25 19.85 -38.78
C ASP A 404 9.65 19.30 -39.08
N GLU A 405 10.26 18.60 -38.11
CA GLU A 405 11.53 17.87 -38.28
C GLU A 405 11.44 16.69 -39.27
N GLN A 406 10.25 16.10 -39.45
CA GLN A 406 10.03 14.91 -40.30
C GLN A 406 9.49 15.26 -41.69
N GLN A 407 8.54 16.20 -41.75
CA GLN A 407 7.95 16.75 -42.95
C GLN A 407 7.26 18.08 -42.61
N PRO A 408 7.68 19.22 -43.20
CA PRO A 408 7.06 20.50 -42.93
C PRO A 408 5.58 20.45 -43.30
N LEU A 409 4.73 20.77 -42.33
CA LEU A 409 3.29 20.64 -42.46
C LEU A 409 2.70 21.92 -43.07
N ASP A 410 1.80 21.79 -44.04
CA ASP A 410 1.08 22.95 -44.58
C ASP A 410 0.31 23.69 -43.48
N THR A 411 0.43 25.02 -43.44
CA THR A 411 -0.26 25.90 -42.48
C THR A 411 -1.74 25.56 -42.22
N PRO A 412 -2.59 25.20 -43.22
CA PRO A 412 -3.97 24.78 -42.97
C PRO A 412 -4.09 23.44 -42.23
N LEU A 413 -3.25 22.45 -42.54
CA LEU A 413 -3.25 21.13 -41.87
C LEU A 413 -2.80 21.27 -40.42
N ALA A 414 -1.79 22.10 -40.16
CA ALA A 414 -1.34 22.43 -38.81
C ALA A 414 -2.46 23.07 -37.97
N LYS A 415 -3.19 24.05 -38.53
CA LYS A 415 -4.32 24.68 -37.85
C LYS A 415 -5.47 23.70 -37.58
N ALA A 416 -5.76 22.81 -38.53
CA ALA A 416 -6.79 21.79 -38.36
C ALA A 416 -6.42 20.79 -37.25
N LEU A 417 -5.17 20.31 -37.21
CA LEU A 417 -4.69 19.41 -36.17
C LEU A 417 -4.71 20.07 -34.78
N LYS A 418 -4.28 21.34 -34.69
CA LYS A 418 -4.38 22.13 -33.44
C LYS A 418 -5.83 22.20 -32.95
N TYR A 419 -6.76 22.49 -33.86
CA TYR A 419 -8.18 22.57 -33.53
C TYR A 419 -8.73 21.22 -33.05
N GLN A 420 -8.40 20.12 -33.72
CA GLN A 420 -8.81 18.77 -33.32
C GLN A 420 -8.25 18.34 -31.97
N ILE A 421 -7.00 18.70 -31.64
CA ILE A 421 -6.43 18.47 -30.31
C ILE A 421 -7.14 19.36 -29.27
N GLY A 422 -7.46 20.61 -29.61
CA GLY A 422 -8.27 21.49 -28.75
C GLY A 422 -9.67 20.94 -28.45
N GLN A 423 -10.31 20.24 -29.39
CA GLN A 423 -11.60 19.58 -29.18
C GLN A 423 -11.56 18.45 -28.13
N ILE A 424 -10.38 17.93 -27.79
CA ILE A 424 -10.20 16.97 -26.67
C ILE A 424 -10.49 17.69 -25.35
N ALA A 425 -10.03 18.94 -25.19
CA ALA A 425 -10.26 19.73 -23.98
C ALA A 425 -11.75 20.07 -23.77
N SER A 426 -12.48 20.31 -24.86
CA SER A 426 -13.92 20.61 -24.80
C SER A 426 -14.81 19.38 -24.68
N GLY A 427 -14.27 18.16 -24.84
CA GLY A 427 -15.04 16.90 -24.83
C GLY A 427 -15.80 16.62 -26.14
N ASP A 428 -15.58 17.42 -27.18
CA ASP A 428 -16.27 17.30 -28.47
C ASP A 428 -15.56 16.35 -29.46
N SER A 429 -14.39 15.83 -29.10
CA SER A 429 -13.64 14.93 -29.96
C SER A 429 -14.32 13.57 -30.15
N ALA A 430 -14.90 13.35 -31.33
CA ALA A 430 -15.45 12.05 -31.71
C ALA A 430 -14.37 10.96 -31.76
N VAL A 431 -13.14 11.30 -32.14
CA VAL A 431 -12.00 10.37 -32.19
C VAL A 431 -11.67 9.88 -30.78
N GLN A 432 -11.56 10.80 -29.82
CA GLN A 432 -11.30 10.45 -28.42
C GLN A 432 -12.39 9.52 -27.88
N ARG A 433 -13.66 9.80 -28.19
CA ARG A 433 -14.79 8.95 -27.76
C ARG A 433 -14.70 7.53 -28.31
N VAL A 434 -14.34 7.37 -29.58
CA VAL A 434 -14.15 6.06 -30.19
C VAL A 434 -12.98 5.29 -29.55
N LEU A 435 -11.85 5.97 -29.33
CA LEU A 435 -10.68 5.36 -28.70
C LEU A 435 -10.97 4.96 -27.24
N TRP A 436 -11.63 5.84 -26.49
CA TRP A 436 -12.09 5.56 -25.14
C TRP A 436 -13.00 4.32 -25.07
N ASN A 437 -13.99 4.24 -25.95
CA ASN A 437 -14.88 3.07 -26.02
C ASN A 437 -14.09 1.78 -26.33
N ARG A 438 -13.08 1.83 -27.21
CA ARG A 438 -12.21 0.67 -27.49
C ARG A 438 -11.39 0.25 -26.28
N LEU A 439 -10.89 1.21 -25.50
CA LEU A 439 -10.18 0.93 -24.25
C LEU A 439 -11.11 0.28 -23.22
N GLN A 440 -12.34 0.80 -23.07
CA GLN A 440 -13.35 0.23 -22.19
C GLN A 440 -13.73 -1.20 -22.59
N THR A 441 -13.95 -1.45 -23.89
CA THR A 441 -14.23 -2.80 -24.40
C THR A 441 -13.08 -3.76 -24.12
N LEU A 442 -11.84 -3.36 -24.39
CA LEU A 442 -10.65 -4.17 -24.12
C LEU A 442 -10.56 -4.54 -22.63
N MET A 443 -10.75 -3.56 -21.73
CA MET A 443 -10.70 -3.82 -20.29
C MET A 443 -11.85 -4.72 -19.82
N ALA A 444 -13.05 -4.55 -20.38
CA ALA A 444 -14.21 -5.38 -20.04
C ALA A 444 -14.01 -6.84 -20.51
N GLU A 445 -13.50 -7.03 -21.73
CA GLU A 445 -13.13 -8.36 -22.25
C GLU A 445 -12.04 -9.00 -21.39
N ALA A 446 -11.01 -8.25 -21.00
CA ALA A 446 -9.91 -8.76 -20.19
C ALA A 446 -10.35 -9.20 -18.79
N LEU A 447 -11.37 -8.56 -18.23
CA LEU A 447 -11.98 -8.98 -16.96
C LEU A 447 -12.68 -10.35 -17.07
N ILE A 448 -13.20 -10.69 -18.25
CA ILE A 448 -13.95 -11.93 -18.50
C ILE A 448 -13.01 -13.06 -18.95
N ASP A 449 -12.20 -12.79 -19.98
CA ASP A 449 -11.39 -13.77 -20.70
C ASP A 449 -9.94 -13.84 -20.20
N GLY A 450 -9.52 -12.88 -19.37
CA GLY A 450 -8.18 -12.79 -18.81
C GLY A 450 -7.15 -12.15 -19.75
N ASP A 451 -5.89 -12.57 -19.64
CA ASP A 451 -4.76 -11.88 -20.26
C ASP A 451 -4.64 -12.09 -21.79
N ASN A 452 -5.51 -12.92 -22.39
CA ASN A 452 -5.44 -13.31 -23.80
C ASN A 452 -6.19 -12.37 -24.77
N VAL A 453 -6.66 -11.21 -24.29
CA VAL A 453 -7.43 -10.27 -25.12
C VAL A 453 -6.52 -9.51 -26.09
N PRO A 454 -6.84 -9.52 -27.40
CA PRO A 454 -6.04 -8.82 -28.40
C PRO A 454 -6.13 -7.30 -28.21
N ILE A 455 -4.99 -6.64 -28.25
CA ILE A 455 -4.93 -5.18 -28.11
C ILE A 455 -5.43 -4.52 -29.40
N SER A 456 -6.36 -3.59 -29.25
CA SER A 456 -6.86 -2.77 -30.36
C SER A 456 -5.72 -2.01 -31.04
N GLY A 457 -5.69 -1.99 -32.38
CA GLY A 457 -4.58 -1.41 -33.14
C GLY A 457 -4.23 0.04 -32.80
N CYS A 458 -5.19 0.85 -32.33
CA CYS A 458 -4.95 2.23 -31.88
C CYS A 458 -4.14 2.34 -30.58
N TYR A 459 -4.00 1.25 -29.82
CA TYR A 459 -3.22 1.17 -28.58
C TYR A 459 -1.95 0.33 -28.73
N GLN A 460 -1.59 -0.09 -29.94
CA GLN A 460 -0.44 -0.98 -30.15
C GLN A 460 0.88 -0.36 -29.66
N ASN A 461 1.09 0.94 -29.89
CA ASN A 461 2.26 1.68 -29.38
C ASN A 461 2.22 1.94 -27.87
N LEU A 462 1.05 1.77 -27.23
CA LEU A 462 0.80 1.92 -25.80
C LEU A 462 0.56 0.57 -25.11
N ARG A 463 0.99 -0.53 -25.75
CA ARG A 463 0.67 -1.90 -25.33
C ARG A 463 1.07 -2.16 -23.87
N LEU A 464 2.29 -1.79 -23.47
CA LEU A 464 2.80 -2.08 -22.13
C LEU A 464 1.97 -1.35 -21.06
N GLN A 465 1.63 -0.09 -21.31
CA GLN A 465 0.89 0.75 -20.38
C GLN A 465 -0.58 0.30 -20.28
N VAL A 466 -1.23 -0.02 -21.40
CA VAL A 466 -2.61 -0.54 -21.41
C VAL A 466 -2.69 -1.90 -20.70
N VAL A 467 -1.73 -2.79 -20.93
CA VAL A 467 -1.67 -4.09 -20.22
C VAL A 467 -1.47 -3.88 -18.73
N ALA A 468 -0.57 -2.98 -18.32
CA ALA A 468 -0.35 -2.67 -16.91
C ALA A 468 -1.62 -2.12 -16.24
N LEU A 469 -2.29 -1.14 -16.84
CA LEU A 469 -3.55 -0.58 -16.36
C LEU A 469 -4.65 -1.66 -16.25
N THR A 470 -4.79 -2.49 -17.29
CA THR A 470 -5.79 -3.57 -17.33
C THR A 470 -5.51 -4.61 -16.25
N THR A 471 -4.24 -4.96 -16.02
CA THR A 471 -3.83 -5.90 -14.96
C THR A 471 -4.17 -5.35 -13.57
N LYS A 472 -3.95 -4.04 -13.33
CA LYS A 472 -4.34 -3.38 -12.07
C LYS A 472 -5.85 -3.49 -11.85
N LEU A 473 -6.66 -3.18 -12.88
CA LEU A 473 -8.12 -3.29 -12.81
C LEU A 473 -8.58 -4.72 -12.56
N MET A 474 -7.97 -5.70 -13.24
CA MET A 474 -8.30 -7.11 -13.07
C MET A 474 -8.06 -7.59 -11.64
N ARG A 475 -6.97 -7.17 -10.98
CA ARG A 475 -6.70 -7.55 -9.58
C ARG A 475 -7.79 -7.03 -8.65
N ILE A 476 -8.13 -5.74 -8.75
CA ILE A 476 -9.16 -5.11 -7.93
C ILE A 476 -10.53 -5.77 -8.18
N ALA A 477 -10.95 -5.84 -9.44
CA ALA A 477 -12.27 -6.33 -9.82
C ALA A 477 -12.45 -7.81 -9.51
N LYS A 478 -11.46 -8.67 -9.80
CA LYS A 478 -11.55 -10.11 -9.51
C LYS A 478 -11.53 -10.39 -8.01
N HIS A 479 -10.70 -9.67 -7.23
CA HIS A 479 -10.69 -9.81 -5.78
C HIS A 479 -12.02 -9.34 -5.17
N ASN A 480 -12.47 -8.14 -5.52
CA ASN A 480 -13.74 -7.59 -5.06
C ASN A 480 -14.93 -8.47 -5.44
N TYR A 481 -14.99 -8.98 -6.68
CA TYR A 481 -16.06 -9.89 -7.10
C TYR A 481 -15.98 -11.25 -6.40
N ALA A 482 -14.78 -11.75 -6.09
CA ALA A 482 -14.64 -12.99 -5.33
C ALA A 482 -15.16 -12.85 -3.89
N VAL A 483 -14.98 -11.69 -3.27
CA VAL A 483 -15.48 -11.38 -1.92
C VAL A 483 -16.98 -11.06 -1.91
N TYR A 484 -17.43 -10.14 -2.76
CA TYR A 484 -18.77 -9.54 -2.69
C TYR A 484 -19.72 -10.00 -3.80
N GLY A 485 -19.28 -10.79 -4.78
CA GLY A 485 -20.09 -11.15 -5.96
C GLY A 485 -21.38 -11.91 -5.65
N ASP A 486 -21.38 -12.75 -4.61
CA ASP A 486 -22.60 -13.43 -4.14
C ASP A 486 -23.60 -12.43 -3.56
N TYR A 487 -23.10 -11.41 -2.87
CA TYR A 487 -23.91 -10.33 -2.32
C TYR A 487 -24.44 -9.39 -3.42
N TYR A 488 -23.65 -9.07 -4.44
CA TYR A 488 -24.12 -8.34 -5.61
C TYR A 488 -25.28 -9.06 -6.31
N SER A 489 -25.14 -10.38 -6.47
CA SER A 489 -26.19 -11.22 -7.05
C SER A 489 -27.48 -11.19 -6.21
N TYR A 490 -27.35 -11.26 -4.88
CA TYR A 490 -28.46 -11.11 -3.95
C TYR A 490 -29.16 -9.74 -4.07
N LEU A 491 -28.40 -8.64 -4.13
CA LEU A 491 -28.96 -7.29 -4.27
C LEU A 491 -29.72 -7.10 -5.58
N ILE A 492 -29.17 -7.59 -6.69
CA ILE A 492 -29.82 -7.50 -8.01
C ILE A 492 -31.14 -8.30 -7.99
N ASN A 493 -31.13 -9.52 -7.46
CA ASN A 493 -32.34 -10.38 -7.41
C ASN A 493 -33.43 -9.84 -6.47
N ARG A 494 -33.04 -9.21 -5.36
CA ARG A 494 -33.98 -8.58 -4.41
C ARG A 494 -34.77 -7.43 -5.05
N GLN A 495 -34.17 -6.71 -5.99
CA GLN A 495 -34.83 -5.62 -6.71
C GLN A 495 -35.70 -6.10 -7.88
N SER A 496 -35.42 -7.29 -8.44
CA SER A 496 -36.29 -7.93 -9.45
C SER A 496 -37.62 -8.46 -8.88
N THR A 497 -37.70 -8.61 -7.56
CA THR A 497 -38.83 -9.25 -6.85
C THR A 497 -39.70 -8.26 -6.07
N ALA A 498 -39.28 -7.00 -5.98
CA ALA A 498 -40.03 -5.87 -5.42
C ALA A 498 -40.67 -5.07 -6.57
#